data_AF-A0A739U6Q9-F1
#
_entry.id   AF-A0A739U6Q9-F1
#
_cell.length_a   1.000
_cell.length_b   1.000
_cell.length_c   1.000
_cell.angle_alpha   90.00
_cell.angle_beta   90.00
_cell.angle_gamma   90.00
#
_symmetry.space_group_name_H-M   'P 1'
#
loop_
_entity.id
_entity.type
_entity.pdbx_description
1 polymer ?
#
loop_
_entity_poly.entity_id
_entity_poly.type
_entity_poly.pdbx_seq_one_letter_code
_entity_poly.pdbx_strand_id
1 'polypeptide(L)'
;LGMMAGSVGENLSNIKISARFIKLSGNEDIANSITKANNFQNRVLGRDFASQRPEQHRLSKEIAIEGYQYQLLRSGPNDTSGDASIIDLDEAPGQ
;
A
#
# COMPACT_ATOMS: atom_id res chain seq x y z
N LEU A 1 25.98 -0.66 10.79
CA LEU A 1 25.58 -0.27 9.41
C LEU A 1 24.49 0.78 9.58
N GLY A 2 24.82 2.05 9.75
CA GLY A 2 25.28 2.93 8.68
C GLY A 2 24.13 3.88 8.35
N MET A 3 23.96 4.91 9.20
CA MET A 3 23.04 6.02 8.91
C MET A 3 23.49 6.68 7.62
N MET A 4 22.68 6.57 6.57
CA MET A 4 22.72 7.52 5.46
C MET A 4 21.50 8.41 5.62
N ALA A 5 21.65 9.40 6.50
CA ALA A 5 20.95 10.66 6.36
C ALA A 5 21.51 11.35 5.11
N GLY A 6 21.16 10.83 3.93
CA GLY A 6 21.24 11.62 2.72
C GLY A 6 20.38 12.85 2.96
N SER A 7 20.98 14.04 2.83
CA SER A 7 20.27 15.28 3.06
C SER A 7 18.97 15.27 2.25
N VAL A 8 17.84 15.57 2.91
CA VAL A 8 16.53 15.67 2.27
C VAL A 8 16.63 16.81 1.25
N GLY A 9 17.04 16.51 0.01
CA GLY A 9 17.26 17.52 -1.02
C GLY A 9 18.28 17.17 -2.11
N GLU A 10 19.31 16.35 -1.83
CA GLU A 10 20.47 16.21 -2.73
C GLU A 10 20.24 15.43 -4.03
N ASN A 11 19.04 14.91 -4.28
CA ASN A 11 18.77 14.12 -5.49
C ASN A 11 17.45 14.43 -6.17
N LEU A 12 16.76 15.52 -5.78
CA LEU A 12 15.47 15.88 -6.38
C LEU A 12 15.58 16.09 -7.91
N SER A 13 16.73 16.58 -8.40
CA SER A 13 17.00 16.79 -9.83
C SER A 13 17.06 15.49 -10.65
N ASN A 14 17.27 14.35 -10.00
CA ASN A 14 17.38 13.04 -10.67
C ASN A 14 16.05 12.27 -10.64
N ILE A 15 15.04 12.79 -9.94
CA ILE A 15 13.73 12.15 -9.85
C ILE A 15 12.97 12.37 -11.17
N LYS A 16 12.58 11.26 -11.80
CA LYS A 16 11.68 11.28 -12.97
C LYS A 16 10.28 10.90 -12.50
N ILE A 17 9.29 11.74 -12.79
CA ILE A 17 7.89 11.50 -12.45
C ILE A 17 7.13 11.20 -13.75
N SER A 18 6.39 10.09 -13.77
CA SER A 18 5.49 9.79 -14.88
C SER A 18 4.27 10.70 -14.79
N ALA A 19 3.98 11.44 -15.86
CA ALA A 19 2.83 12.32 -15.95
C ALA A 19 1.89 11.87 -17.08
N ARG A 20 0.58 11.93 -16.83
CA ARG A 20 -0.46 11.61 -17.81
C ARG A 20 -1.33 12.84 -18.04
N PHE A 21 -1.42 13.27 -19.30
CA PHE A 21 -2.32 14.35 -19.72
C PHE A 21 -3.62 13.76 -20.26
N ILE A 22 -4.74 14.29 -19.79
CA ILE A 22 -6.07 13.86 -20.20
C ILE A 22 -6.77 15.08 -20.81
N LYS A 23 -7.00 15.05 -22.13
CA LYS A 23 -7.74 16.09 -22.84
C LYS A 23 -9.24 15.88 -22.62
N LEU A 24 -9.92 16.92 -22.18
CA LEU A 24 -11.37 16.91 -21.95
C LEU A 24 -12.07 17.70 -23.05
N SER A 25 -13.23 17.19 -23.50
CA SER A 25 -14.03 17.80 -24.58
C SER A 25 -15.02 18.87 -24.08
N GLY A 26 -14.81 19.43 -22.88
CA GLY A 26 -15.70 20.45 -22.28
C GLY A 26 -16.75 19.92 -21.30
N ASN A 27 -16.57 18.71 -20.75
CA ASN A 27 -17.45 18.17 -19.71
C ASN A 27 -16.74 18.15 -18.35
N GLU A 28 -17.11 19.09 -17.47
CA GLU A 28 -16.51 19.24 -16.14
C GLU A 28 -16.86 18.09 -15.18
N ASP A 29 -18.00 17.43 -15.35
CA ASP A 29 -18.39 16.28 -14.51
C ASP A 29 -17.46 15.08 -14.73
N ILE A 30 -17.04 14.87 -15.98
CA ILE A 30 -16.03 13.86 -16.34
C ILE A 30 -14.68 14.24 -15.72
N ALA A 31 -14.29 15.52 -15.77
CA ALA A 31 -13.07 16.02 -15.14
C ALA A 31 -13.04 15.71 -13.63
N ASN A 32 -14.14 16.04 -12.94
CA ASN A 32 -14.31 15.81 -11.51
C ASN A 32 -14.29 14.33 -11.17
N SER A 33 -14.94 13.48 -11.97
CA SER A 33 -14.97 12.04 -11.76
C SER A 33 -13.60 11.40 -11.94
N ILE A 34 -12.85 11.79 -12.99
CA ILE A 34 -11.47 11.33 -13.22
C ILE A 34 -10.55 11.75 -12.09
N THR A 35 -10.69 12.99 -11.62
CA THR A 35 -9.89 13.54 -10.52
C THR A 35 -10.18 12.82 -9.20
N LYS A 36 -11.47 12.64 -8.85
CA LYS A 36 -11.89 11.87 -7.67
C LYS A 36 -11.37 10.43 -7.73
N ALA A 37 -11.51 9.77 -8.87
CA ALA A 37 -11.06 8.39 -9.06
C ALA A 37 -9.53 8.26 -8.94
N ASN A 38 -8.74 9.20 -9.50
CA ASN A 38 -7.28 9.17 -9.36
C ASN A 38 -6.83 9.45 -7.92
N ASN A 39 -7.42 10.43 -7.25
CA ASN A 39 -7.09 10.73 -5.85
C ASN A 39 -7.41 9.55 -4.93
N PHE A 40 -8.48 8.80 -5.22
CA PHE A 40 -8.86 7.63 -4.45
C PHE A 40 -7.95 6.43 -4.69
N GLN A 41 -7.32 6.31 -5.86
CA GLN A 41 -6.36 5.22 -6.15
C GLN A 41 -5.11 5.30 -5.26
N ASN A 42 -4.68 6.50 -4.88
CA ASN A 42 -3.56 6.72 -3.96
C ASN A 42 -3.98 6.80 -2.48
N ARG A 43 -5.21 6.36 -2.15
CA ARG A 43 -5.70 6.41 -0.78
C ARG A 43 -4.89 5.46 0.10
N VAL A 44 -4.15 6.06 1.04
CA VAL A 44 -3.50 5.33 2.13
C VAL A 44 -4.56 4.96 3.17
N LEU A 45 -4.64 3.68 3.51
CA LEU A 45 -5.55 3.10 4.51
C LEU A 45 -4.80 2.85 5.83
N GLY A 46 -5.53 2.70 6.93
CA GLY A 46 -4.94 2.39 8.24
C GLY A 46 -4.03 1.17 8.21
N ARG A 47 -4.39 0.17 7.41
CA ARG A 47 -3.58 -1.02 7.12
C ARG A 47 -2.19 -0.71 6.57
N ASP A 48 -2.04 0.27 5.69
CA ASP A 48 -0.73 0.63 5.11
C ASP A 48 0.21 1.25 6.15
N PHE A 49 -0.33 1.79 7.24
CA PHE A 49 0.43 2.26 8.39
C PHE A 49 0.69 1.14 9.40
N ALA A 50 -0.32 0.32 9.68
CA ALA A 50 -0.19 -0.81 10.61
C ALA A 50 0.82 -1.84 10.11
N SER A 51 0.85 -2.12 8.80
CA SER A 51 1.77 -3.09 8.18
C SER A 51 3.24 -2.68 8.29
N GLN A 52 3.54 -1.39 8.49
CA GLN A 52 4.90 -0.90 8.70
C GLN A 52 5.42 -1.14 10.12
N ARG A 53 4.56 -1.56 11.05
CA ARG A 53 4.95 -1.71 12.45
C ARG A 53 5.73 -3.01 12.68
N PRO A 54 6.87 -2.99 13.39
CA PRO A 54 7.71 -4.17 13.61
C PRO A 54 6.96 -5.36 14.24
N GLU A 55 5.99 -5.09 15.12
CA GLU A 55 5.18 -6.13 15.75
C GLU A 55 4.36 -6.94 14.74
N GLN A 56 3.87 -6.31 13.66
CA GLN A 56 3.09 -7.01 12.63
C GLN A 56 3.97 -7.96 11.81
N HIS A 57 5.22 -7.58 11.55
CA HIS A 57 6.20 -8.47 10.92
C HIS A 57 6.61 -9.64 11.82
N ARG A 58 6.65 -9.43 13.15
CA ARG A 58 6.89 -10.51 14.11
C ARG A 58 5.73 -11.50 14.11
N LEU A 59 4.50 -11.00 14.24
CA LEU A 59 3.27 -11.81 14.20
C LEU A 59 3.17 -12.62 12.90
N SER A 60 3.52 -12.02 11.76
CA SER A 60 3.55 -12.72 10.48
C SER A 60 4.41 -13.98 10.50
N LYS A 61 5.58 -13.92 11.15
CA LYS A 61 6.50 -15.06 11.26
C LYS A 61 5.96 -16.12 12.21
N GLU A 62 5.34 -15.72 13.31
CA GLU A 62 4.77 -16.63 14.31
C GLU A 62 3.59 -17.41 13.74
N ILE A 63 2.65 -16.69 13.10
CA ILE A 63 1.47 -17.25 12.43
C ILE A 63 1.87 -18.19 11.28
N ALA A 64 2.94 -17.86 10.53
CA ALA A 64 3.45 -18.71 9.47
C ALA A 64 3.98 -20.07 9.97
N ILE A 65 4.55 -20.12 11.18
CA ILE A 65 5.00 -21.38 11.79
C ILE A 65 3.82 -22.32 12.07
N GLU A 66 2.64 -21.77 12.36
CA GLU A 66 1.41 -22.50 12.61
C GLU A 66 0.68 -22.93 11.32
N GLY A 67 1.23 -22.60 10.14
CA GLY A 67 0.66 -22.95 8.84
C GLY A 67 -0.40 -21.97 8.32
N TYR A 68 -0.53 -20.81 8.95
CA TYR A 68 -1.45 -19.74 8.53
C TYR A 68 -0.68 -18.66 7.76
N GLN A 69 -1.38 -17.97 6.85
CA GLN A 69 -0.80 -16.84 6.12
C GLN A 69 -1.31 -15.51 6.70
N TYR A 70 -0.41 -14.73 7.31
CA TYR A 70 -0.75 -13.38 7.77
C TYR A 70 -0.56 -12.35 6.66
N GLN A 71 -1.65 -11.73 6.21
CA GLN A 71 -1.63 -10.83 5.08
C GLN A 71 -1.35 -9.38 5.50
N LEU A 72 -0.07 -8.99 5.47
CA LEU A 72 0.35 -7.61 5.83
C LEU A 72 -0.02 -6.58 4.75
N LEU A 73 0.30 -6.88 3.49
CA LEU A 73 0.09 -5.98 2.35
C LEU A 73 -1.17 -6.36 1.57
N ARG A 74 -1.79 -5.36 0.95
CA ARG A 74 -2.96 -5.57 0.08
C ARG A 74 -2.61 -6.61 -0.98
N SER A 75 -3.36 -7.70 -1.00
CA SER A 75 -3.26 -8.73 -2.03
C SER A 75 -4.12 -8.35 -3.23
N GLY A 76 -3.62 -8.60 -4.43
CA GLY A 76 -4.45 -8.57 -5.64
C GLY A 76 -5.47 -9.72 -5.63
N PRO A 77 -6.45 -9.73 -6.54
CA PRO A 77 -7.47 -10.78 -6.63
C PRO A 77 -6.92 -12.22 -6.78
N ASN A 78 -5.62 -12.38 -7.03
CA ASN A 78 -4.98 -13.64 -7.40
C ASN A 78 -3.82 -14.07 -6.48
N ASP A 79 -3.56 -13.38 -5.34
CA ASP A 79 -2.42 -13.74 -4.47
C ASP A 79 -2.77 -14.82 -3.42
N THR A 80 -3.96 -15.41 -3.49
CA THR A 80 -4.37 -16.57 -2.68
C THR A 80 -3.73 -17.86 -3.19
N SER A 81 -2.43 -18.01 -2.93
CA SER A 81 -1.70 -19.25 -3.19
C SER A 81 -1.95 -20.27 -2.07
N GLY A 82 -2.94 -21.14 -2.28
CA GLY A 82 -3.01 -22.52 -1.77
C GLY A 82 -3.27 -22.75 -0.27
N ASP A 83 -4.35 -23.48 0.04
CA ASP A 83 -4.71 -24.26 1.25
C ASP A 83 -4.48 -23.72 2.68
N ALA A 84 -3.74 -22.63 2.88
CA ALA A 84 -3.54 -22.00 4.18
C ALA A 84 -4.70 -21.05 4.48
N SER A 85 -5.25 -21.13 5.70
CA SER A 85 -6.21 -20.14 6.18
C SER A 85 -5.51 -18.79 6.31
N ILE A 86 -6.08 -17.77 5.67
CA ILE A 86 -5.53 -16.42 5.61
C ILE A 86 -6.09 -15.61 6.77
N ILE A 87 -5.21 -14.92 7.49
CA ILE A 87 -5.58 -13.96 8.53
C ILE A 87 -5.23 -12.58 8.00
N ASP A 88 -6.23 -11.72 7.83
CA ASP A 88 -6.04 -10.36 7.34
C ASP A 88 -5.68 -9.40 8.47
N LEU A 89 -4.83 -8.41 8.17
CA LEU A 89 -4.46 -7.34 9.10
C LEU A 89 -5.68 -6.48 9.52
N ASP A 90 -6.74 -6.47 8.71
CA ASP A 90 -8.02 -5.81 9.03
C ASP A 90 -8.91 -6.66 9.96
N GLU A 91 -8.61 -7.96 10.10
CA GLU A 91 -9.32 -8.92 10.96
C GLU A 91 -8.65 -9.06 12.35
N ALA A 92 -7.47 -8.45 12.54
CA ALA A 92 -6.85 -8.37 13.86
C ALA A 92 -7.71 -7.47 14.77
N PRO A 93 -8.26 -8.00 15.89
CA PRO A 93 -9.17 -7.23 16.75
C PRO A 93 -8.41 -6.01 17.27
N GLY A 94 -8.87 -4.83 16.85
CA GLY A 94 -8.43 -3.57 17.41
C GLY A 94 -8.66 -3.55 18.91
N GLN A 95 -7.70 -2.98 19.64
CA GLN A 95 -8.03 -2.27 20.86
C GLN A 95 -8.93 -1.08 20.54
#